data_AF-A0A7X0JT51-F1
#
_entry.id   AF-A0A7X0JT51-F1
#
_cell.length_a   1.000
_cell.length_b   1.000
_cell.length_c   1.000
_cell.angle_alpha   90.00
_cell.angle_beta   90.00
_cell.angle_gamma   90.00
#
_symmetry.space_group_name_H-M   'P 1'
#
loop_
_entity.id
_entity.type
_entity.pdbx_description
1 polymer ?
#
loop_
_entity_poly.entity_id
_entity_poly.type
_entity_poly.pdbx_seq_one_letter_code
_entity_poly.pdbx_strand_id
1 'polypeptide(L)'
;MYIWKFDSCVEDDQIAEYSRDESPDRFLFREGKRFDSDLGVPKFEFERSSAELSKLDSVPNTAMVPLVSSKFAIALRSNYPKFLGID
;
A
#
# COMPACT_ATOMS: atom_id res chain seq x y z
N MET A 1 -14.41 9.13 2.53
CA MET A 1 -12.99 9.50 2.41
C MET A 1 -12.26 8.28 1.89
N TYR A 2 -11.63 8.37 0.71
CA TYR A 2 -10.79 7.28 0.20
C TYR A 2 -9.37 7.52 0.74
N ILE A 3 -8.79 6.54 1.43
CA ILE A 3 -7.43 6.65 2.01
C ILE A 3 -6.37 6.66 0.89
N TRP A 4 -6.73 6.17 -0.29
CA TRP A 4 -5.84 6.00 -1.42
C TRP A 4 -6.65 6.13 -2.71
N LYS A 5 -6.20 7.01 -3.60
CA LYS A 5 -6.76 7.24 -4.94
C LYS A 5 -5.62 7.65 -5.86
N PHE A 6 -5.51 7.05 -7.03
CA PHE A 6 -4.63 7.55 -8.08
C PHE A 6 -5.21 8.81 -8.70
N ASP A 7 -4.37 9.84 -8.82
CA ASP A 7 -4.63 10.87 -9.80
C ASP A 7 -4.47 10.25 -11.19
N SER A 8 -5.31 10.68 -12.13
CA SER A 8 -5.40 10.10 -13.48
C SER A 8 -4.17 10.34 -14.36
N CYS A 9 -3.10 10.95 -13.83
CA CYS A 9 -1.92 11.41 -14.56
C CYS A 9 -0.60 10.91 -13.95
N VAL A 10 -0.61 9.73 -13.34
CA VAL A 10 0.61 9.09 -12.83
C VAL A 10 1.31 8.39 -13.99
N GLU A 11 2.56 8.77 -14.26
CA GLU A 11 3.39 8.11 -15.29
C GLU A 11 3.74 6.67 -14.85
N ASP A 12 3.98 5.78 -15.81
CA ASP A 12 4.22 4.35 -15.53
C ASP A 12 5.43 4.12 -14.60
N ASP A 13 6.48 4.95 -14.75
CA ASP A 13 7.72 4.91 -13.93
C ASP A 13 7.51 5.28 -12.45
N GLN A 14 6.30 5.72 -12.10
CA GLN A 14 5.92 6.07 -10.75
C GLN A 14 5.13 4.94 -10.06
N ILE A 15 4.68 3.94 -10.82
CA ILE A 15 3.86 2.83 -10.36
C ILE A 15 4.77 1.65 -9.96
N ALA A 16 4.65 1.21 -8.72
CA ALA A 16 5.36 0.04 -8.23
C ALA A 16 4.73 -1.26 -8.76
N GLU A 17 5.56 -2.19 -9.21
CA GLU A 17 5.09 -3.46 -9.76
C GLU A 17 4.97 -4.51 -8.64
N TYR A 18 3.82 -5.18 -8.60
CA TYR A 18 3.56 -6.22 -7.61
C TYR A 18 4.23 -7.55 -7.99
N SER A 19 5.16 -8.03 -7.18
CA SER A 19 5.81 -9.32 -7.41
C SER A 19 4.87 -10.47 -7.06
N ARG A 20 4.28 -11.11 -8.07
CA ARG A 20 3.28 -12.18 -7.90
C ARG A 20 3.88 -13.48 -7.36
N ASP A 21 5.16 -13.73 -7.63
CA ASP A 21 5.83 -14.98 -7.24
C ASP A 21 6.29 -14.94 -5.79
N GLU A 22 6.52 -13.75 -5.24
CA GLU A 22 7.04 -13.56 -3.88
C GLU A 22 6.01 -12.99 -2.90
N SER A 23 4.79 -12.73 -3.35
CA SER A 23 3.74 -12.09 -2.56
C SER A 23 2.48 -12.95 -2.47
N PRO A 24 1.60 -12.67 -1.51
CA PRO A 24 0.30 -13.34 -1.39
C PRO A 24 -0.61 -13.07 -2.60
N ASP A 25 -1.77 -13.72 -2.67
CA ASP A 25 -2.74 -13.34 -3.70
C ASP A 25 -3.30 -11.93 -3.44
N ARG A 26 -3.03 -10.99 -4.37
CA ARG A 26 -3.49 -9.61 -4.28
C ARG A 26 -5.02 -9.46 -4.20
N PHE A 27 -5.77 -10.43 -4.72
CA PHE A 27 -7.23 -10.36 -4.70
C PHE A 27 -7.78 -10.50 -3.28
N LEU A 28 -7.03 -11.13 -2.36
CA LEU A 28 -7.39 -11.24 -0.95
C LEU A 28 -7.63 -9.85 -0.33
N PHE A 29 -6.79 -8.86 -0.67
CA PHE A 29 -6.87 -7.52 -0.09
C PHE A 29 -8.10 -6.71 -0.52
N ARG A 30 -8.84 -7.18 -1.54
CA ARG A 30 -10.06 -6.50 -2.02
C ARG A 30 -11.28 -6.75 -1.14
N GLU A 31 -11.23 -7.77 -0.29
CA GLU A 31 -12.40 -8.16 0.53
C GLU A 31 -12.64 -7.21 1.72
N GLY A 32 -11.69 -6.35 2.06
CA GLY A 32 -11.82 -5.42 3.19
C GLY A 32 -11.99 -6.11 4.54
N LYS A 33 -11.57 -7.38 4.65
CA LYS A 33 -11.64 -8.19 5.87
C LYS A 33 -10.28 -8.25 6.54
N ARG A 34 -10.29 -8.47 7.85
CA ARG A 34 -9.09 -8.85 8.60
C ARG A 34 -8.77 -10.32 8.28
N PHE A 35 -7.49 -10.61 8.10
CA PHE A 35 -7.03 -11.99 7.91
C PHE A 35 -6.70 -12.60 9.27
N ASP A 36 -7.18 -13.81 9.51
CA ASP A 36 -6.95 -14.55 10.76
C ASP A 36 -5.52 -15.14 10.83
N SER A 37 -4.86 -15.26 9.69
CA SER A 37 -3.49 -15.77 9.55
C SER A 37 -2.58 -14.71 8.94
N ASP A 38 -1.30 -14.75 9.31
CA ASP A 38 -0.26 -13.98 8.61
C ASP A 38 -0.18 -14.49 7.16
N LEU A 39 -0.52 -13.62 6.22
CA LEU A 39 -0.42 -13.92 4.79
C LEU A 39 1.01 -13.73 4.27
N GLY A 40 1.90 -13.12 5.05
CA GLY A 40 3.19 -12.62 4.60
C GLY A 40 3.12 -11.18 4.11
N VAL A 41 4.30 -10.60 3.86
CA VAL A 41 4.43 -9.19 3.46
C VAL A 41 4.44 -9.07 1.93
N PRO A 42 3.48 -8.34 1.34
CA PRO A 42 3.53 -7.94 -0.07
C PRO A 42 4.88 -7.35 -0.49
N LYS A 43 5.42 -7.80 -1.61
CA LYS A 43 6.64 -7.26 -2.21
C LYS A 43 6.35 -6.49 -3.50
N PHE A 44 7.12 -5.42 -3.68
CA PHE A 44 6.99 -4.51 -4.80
C PHE A 44 8.37 -4.18 -5.37
N GLU A 45 8.41 -4.07 -6.69
CA GLU A 45 9.56 -3.58 -7.44
C GLU A 45 9.33 -2.12 -7.83
N PHE A 46 10.40 -1.33 -7.81
CA PHE A 46 10.36 0.10 -8.06
C PHE A 46 11.45 0.47 -9.05
N GLU A 47 11.12 1.30 -10.03
CA GLU A 47 12.13 1.90 -10.91
C GLU A 47 12.90 3.04 -10.21
N ARG A 48 12.26 3.68 -9.22
CA ARG A 48 12.83 4.79 -8.45
C ARG A 48 13.85 4.34 -7.42
N SER A 49 14.78 5.24 -7.11
CA SER A 49 15.74 5.02 -6.04
C SER A 49 15.07 5.08 -4.65
N SER A 50 15.67 4.40 -3.67
CA SER A 50 15.24 4.46 -2.27
C SER A 50 15.19 5.91 -1.71
N ALA A 51 16.10 6.77 -2.18
CA ALA A 51 16.13 8.18 -1.78
C ALA A 51 14.92 8.98 -2.30
N GLU A 52 14.36 8.60 -3.44
CA GLU A 52 13.13 9.22 -3.98
C GLU A 52 11.89 8.64 -3.30
N LEU A 53 11.85 7.31 -3.12
CA LEU A 53 10.74 6.63 -2.44
C LEU A 53 10.53 7.14 -1.00
N SER A 54 11.63 7.41 -0.28
CA SER A 54 11.55 7.92 1.10
C SER A 54 10.91 9.31 1.26
N LYS A 55 10.71 10.04 0.15
CA LYS A 55 10.05 11.35 0.13
C LYS A 55 8.54 11.25 -0.07
N LEU A 56 8.01 10.06 -0.35
CA LEU A 56 6.61 9.84 -0.67
C LEU A 56 5.86 9.26 0.54
N ASP A 57 4.66 9.77 0.80
CA ASP A 57 3.76 9.21 1.82
C ASP A 57 2.92 8.05 1.31
N SER A 58 2.75 7.95 -0.01
CA SER A 58 2.05 6.85 -0.67
C SER A 58 2.64 6.59 -2.05
N VAL A 59 2.71 5.32 -2.44
CA VAL A 59 3.21 4.91 -3.75
C VAL A 59 2.13 4.15 -4.50
N PRO A 60 1.85 4.52 -5.77
CA PRO A 60 0.93 3.77 -6.60
C PRO A 60 1.49 2.41 -6.99
N ASN A 61 0.62 1.42 -7.17
CA ASN A 61 1.03 0.06 -7.52
C ASN A 61 -0.03 -0.72 -8.31
N THR A 62 0.43 -1.74 -9.02
CA THR A 62 -0.41 -2.57 -9.90
C THR A 62 -1.30 -3.58 -9.16
N ALA A 63 -1.07 -3.80 -7.86
CA ALA A 63 -1.97 -4.59 -7.02
C ALA A 63 -3.20 -3.82 -6.52
N MET A 64 -3.21 -2.50 -6.68
CA MET A 64 -4.23 -1.60 -6.15
C MET A 64 -4.44 -1.69 -4.63
N VAL A 65 -3.36 -1.90 -3.89
CA VAL A 65 -3.37 -1.95 -2.41
C VAL A 65 -2.72 -0.71 -1.83
N PRO A 66 -3.08 -0.27 -0.61
CA PRO A 66 -2.41 0.87 0.03
C PRO A 66 -0.94 0.54 0.32
N LEU A 67 -0.02 1.24 -0.35
CA LEU A 67 1.41 1.23 -0.07
C LEU A 67 1.80 2.63 0.42
N VAL A 68 2.03 2.76 1.72
CA VAL A 68 2.18 4.05 2.40
C VAL A 68 3.40 4.08 3.32
N SER A 69 3.91 5.28 3.58
CA SER A 69 5.02 5.49 4.53
C SER A 69 4.60 5.11 5.95
N SER A 70 5.55 4.65 6.77
CA SER A 70 5.30 4.33 8.18
C SER A 70 4.78 5.56 8.95
N LYS A 71 5.26 6.76 8.62
CA LYS A 71 4.80 8.02 9.20
C LYS A 71 3.30 8.24 8.92
N PHE A 72 2.88 8.05 7.66
CA PHE A 72 1.49 8.21 7.27
C PHE A 72 0.60 7.13 7.91
N ALA A 73 1.06 5.88 7.96
CA ALA A 73 0.35 4.80 8.64
C ALA A 73 0.15 5.08 10.13
N ILE A 74 1.16 5.62 10.83
CA ILE A 74 1.05 6.04 12.23
C ILE A 74 0.03 7.17 12.37
N ALA A 75 0.09 8.20 11.53
CA ALA A 75 -0.84 9.31 11.58
C ALA A 75 -2.29 8.86 11.36
N LEU A 76 -2.54 7.93 10.42
CA LEU A 76 -3.85 7.33 10.21
C LEU A 76 -4.34 6.56 11.45
N ARG A 77 -3.47 5.76 12.08
CA ARG A 77 -3.80 5.02 13.31
C ARG A 77 -4.16 5.95 14.46
N SER A 78 -3.40 7.02 14.65
CA SER A 78 -3.62 7.97 15.76
C SER A 78 -4.89 8.80 15.58
N ASN A 79 -5.21 9.24 14.37
CA ASN A 79 -6.34 10.12 14.12
C ASN A 79 -7.64 9.38 13.78
N TYR A 80 -7.54 8.14 13.27
CA TYR A 80 -8.67 7.36 12.77
C TYR A 80 -8.64 5.89 13.23
N PRO A 81 -8.50 5.60 14.54
CA PRO A 81 -8.30 4.24 15.05
C PRO A 81 -9.43 3.27 14.68
N LYS A 82 -10.67 3.76 14.67
CA LYS A 82 -11.88 2.97 14.36
C LYS A 82 -11.91 2.41 12.93
N PHE A 83 -11.15 3.00 12.01
CA PHE A 83 -11.15 2.58 10.60
C PHE A 83 -10.09 1.52 10.29
N LEU A 84 -9.26 1.15 11.28
CA LEU A 84 -8.20 0.16 11.12
C LEU A 84 -8.44 -1.13 11.93
N GLY A 85 -9.59 -1.23 12.61
CA GLY A 85 -9.93 -2.40 13.43
C GLY A 85 -8.94 -2.66 14.56
N ILE A 86 -8.28 -1.60 15.04
CA ILE A 86 -7.41 -1.60 16.22
C ILE A 86 -8.29 -1.14 17.38
N ASP A 87 -8.91 -2.11 18.04
CA ASP A 87 -9.47 -1.96 19.39
C ASP A 87 -8.41 -2.30 20.44
#